data_AF-A0AAP0F0U4-F1
#
_entry.id   AF-A0AAP0F0U4-F1
#
_cell.length_a   1.000
_cell.length_b   1.000
_cell.length_c   1.000
_cell.angle_alpha   90.00
_cell.angle_beta   90.00
_cell.angle_gamma   90.00
#
_symmetry.space_group_name_H-M   'P 1'
#
loop_
_entity.id
_entity.type
_entity.pdbx_description
1 polymer ?
#
loop_
_entity_poly.entity_id
_entity_poly.type
_entity_poly.pdbx_seq_one_letter_code
_entity_poly.pdbx_strand_id
1 'polypeptide(L)'
;MRTDHQSLQHLWTQRISTLAQQKWLHKLMGFDFFVEYKKGKENLVADALSRMFEDNKELHVISSPVPNWLKTIKDEICSNPRLIEIRNRIEADEAIGPWKFIDGVILFKDRLYLANESPLTDVIIKEIHDSTHEGYLKTFQRME
;
A
#
# COMPACT_ATOMS: atom_id res chain seq x y z
N MET A 1 -32.62 15.49 10.81
CA MET A 1 -31.38 14.78 10.41
C MET A 1 -30.20 15.66 10.81
N ARG A 2 -29.19 15.09 11.47
CA ARG A 2 -27.98 15.84 11.89
C ARG A 2 -26.77 15.33 11.12
N THR A 3 -25.88 16.23 10.71
CA THR A 3 -24.68 15.88 9.94
C THR A 3 -23.53 16.82 10.28
N ASP A 4 -22.31 16.31 10.21
CA ASP A 4 -21.07 17.06 10.30
C ASP A 4 -20.59 17.64 8.96
N HIS A 5 -21.33 17.38 7.88
CA HIS A 5 -21.10 18.00 6.58
C HIS A 5 -21.93 19.28 6.43
N GLN A 6 -21.29 20.42 6.62
CA GLN A 6 -21.93 21.74 6.52
C GLN A 6 -22.57 22.00 5.14
N SER A 7 -22.00 21.43 4.07
CA SER A 7 -22.56 21.52 2.72
C SER A 7 -23.98 20.94 2.62
N LEU A 8 -24.30 19.88 3.36
CA LEU A 8 -25.62 19.24 3.31
C LEU A 8 -26.72 20.08 3.97
N GLN A 9 -26.38 21.04 4.83
CA GLN A 9 -27.36 21.96 5.41
C GLN A 9 -28.05 22.81 4.32
N HIS A 10 -27.35 23.07 3.21
CA HIS A 10 -27.83 23.87 2.10
C HIS A 10 -28.29 23.01 0.91
N LEU A 11 -28.60 21.73 1.13
CA LEU A 11 -28.94 20.78 0.05
C LEU A 11 -30.07 21.29 -0.86
N TRP A 12 -31.06 21.97 -0.30
CA TRP A 12 -32.21 22.51 -1.04
C TRP A 12 -31.95 23.84 -1.75
N THR A 13 -30.94 24.60 -1.29
CA THR A 13 -30.60 25.92 -1.85
C THR A 13 -29.38 25.87 -2.77
N GLN A 14 -28.62 24.78 -2.75
CA GLN A 14 -27.48 24.56 -3.62
C GLN A 14 -27.89 24.23 -5.06
N ARG A 15 -27.10 24.74 -6.01
CA ARG A 15 -27.23 24.37 -7.43
C ARG A 15 -26.74 22.94 -7.62
N ILE A 16 -27.64 22.04 -7.97
CA ILE A 16 -27.31 20.65 -8.27
C ILE A 16 -26.69 20.56 -9.65
N SER A 17 -25.46 20.06 -9.73
CA SER A 17 -24.69 19.96 -10.97
C SER A 17 -24.32 18.53 -11.35
N THR A 18 -24.37 17.59 -10.41
CA THR A 18 -23.93 16.20 -10.64
C THR A 18 -25.10 15.21 -10.64
N LEU A 19 -24.97 14.15 -11.45
CA LEU A 19 -25.95 13.07 -11.53
C LEU A 19 -26.11 12.35 -10.17
N ALA A 20 -25.02 12.23 -9.40
CA ALA A 20 -25.05 11.65 -8.06
C ALA A 20 -25.94 12.48 -7.12
N GLN A 21 -25.77 13.82 -7.09
CA GLN A 21 -26.61 14.71 -6.29
C GLN A 21 -28.09 14.64 -6.71
N GLN A 22 -28.40 14.53 -8.00
CA GLN A 22 -29.79 14.38 -8.48
C GLN A 22 -30.44 13.09 -7.97
N LYS A 23 -29.71 11.96 -8.04
CA LYS A 23 -30.19 10.67 -7.52
C LYS A 23 -30.48 10.74 -6.03
N TRP A 24 -29.57 11.34 -5.26
CA TRP A 24 -29.76 11.51 -3.82
C TRP A 24 -30.91 12.46 -3.49
N LEU A 25 -31.06 13.57 -4.21
CA LEU A 25 -32.17 14.49 -4.00
C LEU A 25 -33.51 13.79 -4.25
N HIS A 26 -33.65 13.06 -5.35
CA HIS A 26 -34.88 12.31 -5.64
C HIS A 26 -35.22 11.31 -4.54
N LYS A 27 -34.21 10.60 -4.01
CA LYS A 27 -34.39 9.68 -2.89
C LYS A 27 -34.83 10.39 -1.61
N LEU A 28 -34.38 11.62 -1.39
CA LEU A 28 -34.67 12.40 -0.19
C LEU A 28 -36.00 13.16 -0.28
N MET A 29 -36.49 13.49 -1.48
CA MET A 29 -37.79 14.19 -1.66
C MET A 29 -39.01 13.48 -1.07
N GLY A 30 -38.94 12.16 -0.85
CA GLY A 30 -40.02 11.38 -0.24
C GLY A 30 -40.06 11.41 1.29
N PHE A 31 -39.16 12.13 1.95
CA PHE A 31 -39.04 12.17 3.40
C PHE A 31 -39.20 13.58 3.94
N ASP A 32 -39.97 13.73 5.02
CA ASP A 32 -40.06 14.98 5.77
C ASP A 32 -38.91 15.06 6.79
N PHE A 33 -37.86 15.82 6.46
CA PHE A 33 -36.73 16.03 7.36
C PHE A 33 -36.14 17.44 7.21
N PHE A 34 -35.54 17.92 8.31
CA PHE A 34 -34.69 19.10 8.31
C PHE A 34 -33.24 18.67 8.52
N VAL A 35 -32.31 19.30 7.79
CA VAL A 35 -30.86 19.06 7.95
C VAL A 35 -30.28 20.10 8.89
N GLU A 36 -29.69 19.64 9.99
CA GLU A 36 -29.03 20.46 10.98
C GLU A 36 -27.53 20.12 10.99
N TYR A 37 -26.67 21.14 10.88
CA TYR A 37 -25.24 20.97 11.03
C TYR A 37 -24.88 20.74 12.50
N LYS A 38 -24.08 19.71 12.76
CA LYS A 38 -23.51 19.39 14.08
C LYS A 38 -22.01 19.18 13.93
N LYS A 39 -21.20 19.89 14.71
CA LYS A 39 -19.74 19.76 14.63
C LYS A 39 -19.32 18.31 14.87
N GLY A 40 -18.36 17.80 14.09
CA GLY A 40 -17.93 16.39 14.18
C GLY A 40 -17.55 15.92 15.59
N LYS A 41 -16.96 16.80 16.42
CA LYS A 41 -16.65 16.52 17.84
C LYS A 41 -17.87 16.19 18.71
N GLU A 42 -19.07 16.59 18.28
CA GLU A 42 -20.32 16.32 18.95
C GLU A 42 -21.10 15.20 18.25
N ASN A 43 -20.65 14.74 17.08
CA ASN A 43 -21.23 13.66 16.29
C ASN A 43 -20.58 12.29 16.61
N LEU A 44 -20.01 12.14 17.81
CA LEU A 44 -19.22 10.98 18.24
C LEU A 44 -19.95 9.64 18.07
N VAL A 45 -21.27 9.61 18.33
CA VAL A 45 -22.06 8.37 18.23
C VAL A 45 -22.20 7.93 16.77
N ALA A 46 -22.49 8.87 15.86
CA ALA A 46 -22.62 8.55 14.44
C ALA A 46 -21.25 8.20 13.82
N ASP A 47 -20.19 8.91 14.24
CA ASP A 47 -18.81 8.65 13.82
C ASP A 47 -18.31 7.28 14.31
N ALA A 48 -18.60 6.90 15.56
CA ALA A 48 -18.26 5.58 16.09
C ALA A 48 -19.01 4.46 15.34
N LEU A 49 -20.30 4.67 15.04
CA LEU A 49 -21.09 3.69 14.28
C LEU A 49 -20.66 3.57 12.82
N SER A 50 -20.26 4.67 12.16
CA SER A 50 -19.77 4.61 10.78
C SER A 50 -18.42 3.88 10.70
N ARG A 51 -17.54 4.07 11.69
CA ARG A 51 -16.22 3.41 11.73
C ARG A 51 -16.29 1.94 12.18
N MET A 52 -17.32 1.55 12.93
CA MET A 52 -17.49 0.15 13.36
C MET A 52 -17.54 -0.83 12.17
N PHE A 53 -18.05 -0.41 11.01
CA PHE A 53 -18.06 -1.22 9.79
C PHE A 53 -16.74 -1.15 9.00
N GLU A 54 -15.92 -0.13 9.20
CA GLU A 54 -14.56 -0.02 8.64
C GLU A 54 -13.55 -0.84 9.44
N ASP A 55 -13.77 -1.02 10.76
CA ASP A 55 -12.91 -1.80 11.65
C ASP A 55 -13.05 -3.32 11.46
N ASN A 56 -14.12 -3.78 10.79
CA ASN A 56 -14.12 -5.07 10.10
C ASN A 56 -13.23 -4.97 8.85
N LYS A 57 -11.93 -4.76 9.09
CA LYS A 57 -10.89 -4.93 8.08
C LYS A 57 -10.84 -6.41 7.75
N GLU A 58 -11.74 -6.86 6.89
CA GLU A 58 -11.45 -8.03 6.07
C GLU A 58 -10.09 -7.76 5.44
N LEU A 59 -9.10 -8.58 5.78
CA LEU A 59 -7.77 -8.50 5.17
C LEU A 59 -7.96 -8.76 3.68
N HIS A 60 -8.17 -7.69 2.92
CA HIS A 60 -8.14 -7.79 1.47
C HIS A 60 -6.75 -8.26 1.09
N VAL A 61 -6.68 -9.47 0.51
CA VAL A 61 -5.44 -10.01 -0.03
C VAL A 61 -4.99 -9.06 -1.12
N ILE A 62 -3.92 -8.30 -0.86
CA ILE A 62 -3.26 -7.50 -1.89
C ILE A 62 -2.47 -8.48 -2.76
N SER A 63 -3.04 -8.88 -3.90
CA SER A 63 -2.29 -9.60 -4.92
C SER A 63 -1.49 -8.59 -5.74
N SER A 64 -0.18 -8.54 -5.54
CA SER A 64 0.74 -7.85 -6.45
C SER A 64 1.31 -8.86 -7.44
N PRO A 65 1.54 -8.50 -8.72
CA PRO A 65 2.33 -9.35 -9.61
C PRO A 65 3.69 -9.63 -8.96
N VAL A 66 4.06 -10.91 -8.90
CA VAL A 66 5.41 -11.31 -8.49
C VAL A 66 6.37 -10.85 -9.58
N PRO A 67 7.32 -9.96 -9.30
CA PRO A 67 8.19 -9.43 -10.34
C PRO A 67 9.06 -10.53 -10.95
N ASN A 68 9.23 -10.52 -12.27
CA ASN A 68 10.04 -11.52 -12.97
C ASN A 68 11.50 -11.55 -12.49
N TRP A 69 12.04 -10.40 -12.06
CA TRP A 69 13.39 -10.30 -11.52
C TRP A 69 13.59 -11.14 -10.25
N LEU A 70 12.55 -11.38 -9.45
CA LEU A 70 12.65 -12.20 -8.24
C LEU A 70 12.98 -13.66 -8.59
N LYS A 71 12.43 -14.16 -9.69
CA LYS A 71 12.76 -15.48 -10.21
C LYS A 71 14.21 -15.53 -10.66
N THR A 72 14.65 -14.51 -11.40
CA THR A 72 16.03 -14.43 -11.88
C THR A 72 17.05 -14.34 -10.75
N ILE A 73 16.73 -13.66 -9.64
CA ILE A 73 17.58 -13.66 -8.44
C ILE A 73 17.74 -15.07 -7.87
N LYS A 74 16.65 -15.84 -7.76
CA LYS A 74 16.71 -17.23 -7.25
C LYS A 74 17.57 -18.11 -8.14
N ASP A 75 17.47 -17.93 -9.46
CA ASP A 75 18.29 -18.66 -10.43
C ASP A 75 19.78 -18.23 -10.37
N GLU A 76 20.05 -16.94 -10.15
CA GLU A 76 21.41 -16.41 -10.00
C GLU A 76 22.08 -16.90 -8.72
N ILE A 77 21.33 -16.98 -7.59
CA ILE A 77 21.83 -17.55 -6.33
C ILE A 77 22.24 -19.01 -6.52
N CYS A 78 21.55 -19.77 -7.39
CA CYS A 78 21.91 -21.16 -7.70
C CYS A 78 23.07 -21.28 -8.71
N SER A 79 23.32 -20.24 -9.50
CA SER A 79 24.31 -20.28 -10.59
C SER A 79 25.65 -19.64 -10.21
N ASN A 80 25.65 -18.65 -9.31
CA ASN A 80 26.84 -17.89 -8.95
C ASN A 80 27.60 -18.55 -7.79
N PRO A 81 28.84 -19.02 -7.98
CA PRO A 81 29.63 -19.68 -6.94
C PRO A 81 29.80 -18.87 -5.66
N ARG A 82 29.87 -17.52 -5.75
CA ARG A 82 30.00 -16.66 -4.56
C ARG A 82 28.71 -16.61 -3.73
N LEU A 83 27.55 -16.58 -4.38
CA LEU A 83 26.26 -16.58 -3.68
C LEU A 83 25.97 -17.95 -3.06
N ILE A 84 26.40 -19.03 -3.72
CA ILE A 84 26.35 -20.38 -3.15
C ILE A 84 27.26 -20.46 -1.91
N GLU A 85 28.45 -19.88 -1.95
CA GLU A 85 29.35 -19.85 -0.77
C GLU A 85 28.70 -19.09 0.39
N ILE A 86 28.14 -17.91 0.14
CA ILE A 86 27.42 -17.12 1.16
C ILE A 86 26.23 -17.91 1.70
N ARG A 87 25.45 -18.55 0.83
CA ARG A 87 24.33 -19.41 1.24
C ARG A 87 24.80 -20.55 2.14
N ASN A 88 25.83 -21.28 1.73
CA ASN A 88 26.37 -22.40 2.51
C ASN A 88 26.89 -21.93 3.87
N ARG A 89 27.50 -20.74 3.94
CA ARG A 89 27.98 -20.16 5.20
C ARG A 89 26.84 -19.71 6.12
N ILE A 90 25.71 -19.26 5.55
CA ILE A 90 24.48 -18.96 6.29
C ILE A 90 23.84 -20.25 6.81
N GLU A 91 23.74 -21.29 5.97
CA GLU A 91 23.19 -22.60 6.36
C GLU A 91 24.08 -23.32 7.39
N ALA A 92 25.40 -23.11 7.35
CA ALA A 92 26.37 -23.64 8.31
C ALA A 92 26.52 -22.81 9.60
N ASP A 93 25.74 -21.73 9.76
CA ASP A 93 25.81 -20.78 10.89
C ASP A 93 27.20 -20.13 11.11
N GLU A 94 28.04 -20.13 10.07
CA GLU A 94 29.38 -19.52 10.05
C GLU A 94 29.35 -18.09 9.48
N ALA A 95 28.18 -17.59 9.10
CA ALA A 95 28.04 -16.28 8.50
C ALA A 95 28.30 -15.17 9.54
N ILE A 96 29.40 -14.44 9.35
CA ILE A 96 29.73 -13.28 10.19
C ILE A 96 28.80 -12.12 9.80
N GLY A 97 27.72 -11.94 10.55
CA GLY A 97 26.78 -10.81 10.41
C GLY A 97 25.31 -11.22 10.43
N PRO A 98 24.37 -10.25 10.36
CA PRO A 98 22.92 -10.49 10.38
C PRO A 98 22.42 -10.95 9.01
N TRP A 99 22.95 -12.09 8.56
CA TRP A 99 22.55 -12.76 7.33
C TRP A 99 21.35 -13.66 7.58
N LYS A 100 20.38 -13.66 6.66
CA LYS A 100 19.23 -14.55 6.69
C LYS A 100 19.00 -15.10 5.29
N PHE A 101 18.61 -16.36 5.20
CA PHE A 101 18.15 -16.97 3.96
C PHE A 101 16.65 -17.27 4.09
N ILE A 102 15.83 -16.62 3.28
CA ILE A 102 14.36 -16.73 3.35
C ILE A 102 13.84 -16.92 1.93
N ASP A 103 13.00 -17.94 1.70
CA ASP A 103 12.31 -18.20 0.43
C ASP A 103 13.19 -18.20 -0.83
N GLY A 104 14.46 -18.60 -0.70
CA GLY A 104 15.40 -18.66 -1.83
C GLY A 104 16.14 -17.36 -2.12
N VAL A 105 16.00 -16.34 -1.27
CA VAL A 105 16.77 -15.08 -1.35
C VAL A 105 17.66 -14.89 -0.14
N ILE A 106 18.82 -14.24 -0.36
CA ILE A 106 19.75 -13.86 0.70
C ILE A 106 19.40 -12.46 1.18
N LEU A 107 19.25 -12.30 2.49
CA LEU A 107 18.99 -11.04 3.17
C LEU A 107 20.19 -10.68 4.05
N PHE A 108 20.61 -9.42 4.02
CA PHE A 108 21.58 -8.84 4.94
C PHE A 108 20.94 -7.66 5.65
N LYS A 109 20.84 -7.69 6.99
CA LYS A 109 20.12 -6.67 7.78
C LYS A 109 18.69 -6.42 7.29
N ASP A 110 17.97 -7.50 6.99
CA ASP A 110 16.59 -7.49 6.44
C ASP A 110 16.47 -6.83 5.05
N ARG A 111 17.58 -6.71 4.30
CA ARG A 111 17.61 -6.18 2.93
C ARG A 111 18.05 -7.24 1.94
N LEU A 112 17.45 -7.26 0.77
CA LEU A 112 17.81 -8.22 -0.28
C LEU A 112 19.25 -7.96 -0.73
N TYR A 113 20.10 -8.98 -0.61
CA TYR A 113 21.49 -8.93 -1.03
C TYR A 113 21.60 -9.29 -2.51
N LEU A 114 22.12 -8.36 -3.31
CA LEU A 114 22.43 -8.56 -4.72
C LEU A 114 23.94 -8.64 -4.89
N ALA A 115 24.41 -9.53 -5.76
CA ALA A 115 25.81 -9.53 -6.17
C ALA A 115 26.12 -8.24 -6.93
N ASN A 116 27.25 -7.60 -6.63
CA ASN A 116 27.66 -6.32 -7.24
C ASN A 116 27.90 -6.41 -8.76
N GLU A 117 28.03 -7.63 -9.29
CA GLU A 117 28.24 -7.93 -10.71
C GLU A 117 26.92 -8.29 -11.43
N SER A 118 25.78 -8.27 -10.72
CA SER A 118 24.52 -8.71 -11.28
C SER A 118 23.88 -7.63 -12.18
N PRO A 119 23.50 -7.94 -13.43
CA PRO A 119 22.76 -7.04 -14.31
C PRO A 119 21.32 -6.78 -13.80
N LEU A 120 20.88 -7.47 -12.75
CA LEU A 120 19.56 -7.30 -12.14
C LEU A 120 19.44 -6.00 -11.35
N THR A 121 20.56 -5.42 -10.92
CA THR A 121 20.59 -4.12 -10.23
C THR A 121 19.90 -3.03 -11.06
N ASP A 122 20.30 -2.88 -12.33
CA ASP A 122 19.72 -1.90 -13.25
C ASP A 122 18.23 -2.19 -13.55
N VAL A 123 17.86 -3.47 -13.69
CA VAL A 123 16.48 -3.88 -13.95
C VAL A 123 15.58 -3.57 -12.77
N ILE A 124 16.04 -3.85 -11.54
CA ILE A 124 15.28 -3.58 -10.30
C ILE A 124 15.12 -2.07 -10.11
N ILE A 125 16.19 -1.29 -10.32
CA ILE A 125 16.14 0.17 -10.23
C ILE A 125 15.13 0.73 -11.24
N LYS A 126 15.17 0.25 -12.48
CA LYS A 126 14.25 0.71 -13.53
C LYS A 126 12.80 0.34 -13.24
N GLU A 127 12.53 -0.89 -12.80
CA GLU A 127 11.17 -1.34 -12.46
C GLU A 127 10.58 -0.54 -11.28
N ILE A 128 11.38 -0.25 -10.25
CA ILE A 128 10.93 0.57 -9.11
C ILE A 128 10.66 2.02 -9.56
N HIS A 129 11.48 2.55 -10.46
CA HIS A 129 11.31 3.88 -11.02
C HIS A 129 10.10 3.98 -11.96
N ASP A 130 9.82 2.97 -12.78
CA ASP A 130 8.73 2.97 -13.75
C ASP A 130 7.36 2.66 -13.08
N SER A 131 7.36 1.86 -12.01
CA SER A 131 6.14 1.50 -11.26
C SER A 131 5.60 2.64 -10.38
N THR A 132 6.46 3.60 -10.04
CA THR A 132 6.08 4.73 -9.19
C THR A 132 6.48 6.00 -9.95
N HIS A 133 5.54 6.75 -10.51
CA HIS A 133 5.76 8.07 -11.14
C HIS A 133 6.29 9.15 -10.14
N GLU A 134 6.98 8.75 -9.09
CA GLU A 134 7.56 9.58 -8.06
C GLU A 134 9.09 9.58 -8.26
N GLY A 135 9.64 10.72 -8.69
CA GLY A 135 11.02 10.83 -9.16
C GLY A 135 12.12 10.34 -8.21
N TYR A 136 13.32 10.26 -8.78
CA TYR A 136 14.61 9.75 -8.26
C TYR A 136 14.82 9.72 -6.73
N LEU A 137 14.48 10.79 -6.01
CA LEU A 137 14.77 10.92 -4.57
C LEU A 137 14.01 9.91 -3.69
N LYS A 138 12.77 9.55 -4.05
CA LYS A 138 11.98 8.57 -3.29
C LYS A 138 12.37 7.12 -3.60
N THR A 139 12.89 6.87 -4.80
CA THR A 139 13.49 5.58 -5.18
C THR A 139 14.72 5.29 -4.32
N PHE A 140 15.57 6.30 -4.07
CA PHE A 140 16.74 6.19 -3.20
C PHE A 140 16.36 5.93 -1.74
N GLN A 141 15.36 6.64 -1.21
CA GLN A 141 14.86 6.44 0.17
C GLN A 141 14.25 5.06 0.44
N ARG A 142 13.82 4.31 -0.60
CA ARG A 142 13.36 2.92 -0.46
C ARG A 142 14.49 1.89 -0.51
N MET A 143 15.63 2.25 -1.10
CA MET A 143 16.83 1.42 -1.15
C MET A 143 17.72 1.63 0.10
N GLU A 144 17.64 2.82 0.73
CA GLU A 144 18.31 3.20 1.97
C GLU A 144 17.65 2.65 3.24
#